data_AF-U6Q0Z9-F1
#
_entry.id   AF-U6Q0Z9-F1
#
_cell.length_a   1.000
_cell.length_b   1.000
_cell.length_c   1.000
_cell.angle_alpha   90.00
_cell.angle_beta   90.00
_cell.angle_gamma   90.00
#
_symmetry.space_group_name_H-M   'P 1'
#
loop_
_entity.id
_entity.type
_entity.pdbx_description
1 polymer ?
#
loop_
_entity_poly.entity_id
_entity_poly.type
_entity_poly.pdbx_seq_one_letter_code
_entity_poly.pdbx_strand_id
1 'polypeptide(L)' 'MSAVLTLDPKIYEFDTQNAADEYTEWLNNEVRKARLSPIISEEQAMNRLDANRAKLLERIKNAD' A
#
# COMPACT_ATOMS: atom_id res chain seq x y z
N MET A 1 -1.94 10.44 -33.21
CA MET A 1 -2.17 9.69 -31.95
C MET A 1 -0.80 9.38 -31.38
N SER A 2 -0.45 9.93 -30.22
CA SER A 2 0.84 9.64 -29.56
C SER A 2 0.75 8.22 -29.01
N ALA A 3 1.64 7.32 -29.47
CA ALA A 3 1.72 5.98 -28.93
C ALA A 3 2.22 6.06 -27.48
N VAL A 4 1.46 5.53 -26.53
CA VAL A 4 1.91 5.44 -25.14
C VAL A 4 3.08 4.47 -25.11
N LEU A 5 4.25 4.97 -24.73
CA LEU A 5 5.46 4.15 -24.57
C LEU A 5 5.23 3.18 -23.41
N THR A 6 5.11 1.89 -23.75
CA THR A 6 4.98 0.80 -22.78
C THR A 6 6.39 0.42 -22.29
N LEU A 7 6.56 0.25 -21.00
CA LEU A 7 7.84 -0.15 -20.40
C LEU A 7 8.07 -1.66 -20.54
N ASP A 8 9.34 -2.09 -20.54
CA ASP A 8 9.67 -3.53 -20.56
C ASP A 8 9.31 -4.15 -19.20
N PRO A 9 8.38 -5.13 -19.15
CA PRO A 9 7.93 -5.75 -17.91
C PRO A 9 9.02 -6.59 -17.21
N LYS A 10 10.15 -6.88 -17.87
CA LYS A 10 11.30 -7.53 -17.24
C LYS A 10 12.14 -6.55 -16.42
N ILE A 11 12.03 -5.25 -16.70
CA ILE A 11 12.78 -4.18 -16.05
C ILE A 11 11.89 -3.42 -15.08
N TYR A 12 10.63 -3.21 -15.44
CA TYR A 12 9.67 -2.41 -14.69
C TYR A 12 8.43 -3.22 -14.32
N GLU A 13 7.94 -3.01 -13.10
CA GLU A 13 6.67 -3.58 -12.63
C GLU A 13 5.44 -2.78 -13.13
N PHE A 14 5.66 -1.64 -13.77
CA PHE A 14 4.62 -0.75 -14.29
C PHE A 14 4.56 -0.78 -15.81
N ASP A 15 3.34 -0.75 -16.35
CA ASP A 15 3.11 -0.76 -17.80
C ASP A 15 3.60 0.51 -18.51
N THR A 16 3.61 1.65 -17.81
CA THR A 16 3.97 2.96 -18.38
C THR A 16 4.84 3.76 -17.43
N GLN A 17 5.64 4.68 -17.98
CA GLN A 17 6.44 5.60 -17.17
C GLN A 17 5.55 6.46 -16.27
N ASN A 18 4.41 6.92 -16.77
CA ASN A 18 3.47 7.72 -15.98
C ASN A 18 2.97 6.95 -14.73
N ALA A 19 2.64 5.66 -14.87
CA ALA A 19 2.24 4.84 -13.72
C ALA A 19 3.39 4.64 -12.70
N ALA A 20 4.64 4.50 -13.19
CA ALA A 20 5.81 4.41 -12.33
C ALA A 20 6.08 5.74 -11.58
N ASP A 21 5.89 6.87 -12.26
CA ASP A 21 6.05 8.21 -11.68
C ASP A 21 4.97 8.49 -10.63
N GLU A 22 3.70 8.17 -10.94
CA GLU A 22 2.58 8.26 -9.98
C GLU A 22 2.82 7.41 -8.73
N TYR A 23 3.30 6.18 -8.89
CA TYR A 23 3.67 5.32 -7.77
C TYR A 23 4.82 5.93 -6.96
N THR A 24 5.83 6.49 -7.63
CA THR A 24 6.98 7.14 -6.98
C THR A 24 6.53 8.33 -6.13
N GLU A 25 5.62 9.17 -6.64
CA GLU A 25 5.04 10.28 -5.87
C GLU A 25 4.25 9.79 -4.66
N TRP A 26 3.40 8.77 -4.84
CA TRP A 26 2.65 8.16 -3.76
C TRP A 26 3.57 7.59 -2.67
N LEU A 27 4.59 6.81 -3.05
CA LEU A 27 5.53 6.19 -2.12
C LEU A 27 6.29 7.25 -1.33
N ASN A 28 6.78 8.30 -1.98
CA ASN A 28 7.45 9.42 -1.30
C ASN A 28 6.54 10.10 -0.27
N ASN A 29 5.24 10.22 -0.57
CA ASN A 29 4.27 10.76 0.36
C ASN A 29 4.02 9.82 1.55
N GLU A 30 3.88 8.52 1.32
CA GLU A 30 3.71 7.52 2.39
C GLU A 30 4.95 7.43 3.29
N VAL A 31 6.16 7.48 2.73
CA VAL A 31 7.41 7.56 3.51
C VAL A 31 7.42 8.82 4.38
N ARG A 32 6.98 9.97 3.85
CA ARG A 32 6.89 11.21 4.62
C ARG A 32 5.93 11.08 5.80
N LYS A 33 4.75 10.48 5.59
CA LYS A 33 3.76 10.21 6.66
C LYS A 33 4.29 9.22 7.69
N ALA A 34 4.93 8.15 7.24
CA ALA A 34 5.50 7.13 8.12
C ALA A 34 6.56 7.72 9.07
N ARG A 35 7.40 8.63 8.57
CA ARG A 35 8.41 9.33 9.41
C ARG A 35 7.81 10.19 10.52
N LEU A 36 6.56 10.64 10.38
CA LEU A 36 5.84 11.41 11.39
C LEU A 36 5.02 10.53 12.33
N SER A 37 4.94 9.23 12.04
CA SER A 37 4.10 8.31 12.80
C SER A 37 4.80 7.84 14.07
N PRO A 38 4.06 7.57 15.15
CA PRO A 38 4.63 7.00 16.37
C PRO A 38 5.28 5.65 16.11
N ILE A 39 6.48 5.44 16.65
CA ILE A 39 7.12 4.13 16.69
C ILE A 39 6.38 3.28 17.72
N ILE A 40 6.00 2.06 17.33
CA ILE A 40 5.32 1.10 18.19
C ILE A 40 6.20 -0.15 18.36
N SER A 41 6.05 -0.86 19.47
CA SER A 41 6.71 -2.15 19.64
C SER A 41 6.07 -3.23 18.74
N GLU A 42 6.82 -4.30 18.51
CA GLU A 42 6.30 -5.49 17.81
C GLU A 42 5.02 -6.03 18.48
N GLU A 43 5.02 -6.16 19.80
CA GLU A 43 3.85 -6.59 20.57
C GLU A 43 2.63 -5.69 20.31
N GLN A 44 2.81 -4.37 20.30
CA GLN A 44 1.74 -3.42 20.00
C GLN A 44 1.25 -3.57 18.55
N ALA A 45 2.15 -3.83 17.60
CA ALA A 45 1.78 -4.07 16.20
C ALA A 45 0.94 -5.34 16.07
N MET A 46 1.35 -6.43 16.72
CA MET A 46 0.63 -7.71 16.70
C MET A 46 -0.75 -7.60 17.35
N ASN A 47 -0.84 -6.94 18.50
CA ASN A 47 -2.13 -6.69 19.16
C ASN A 47 -3.10 -5.90 18.27
N ARG A 48 -2.61 -4.92 17.50
CA ARG A 48 -3.43 -4.18 16.52
C ARG A 48 -3.89 -5.06 15.37
N LEU A 49 -3.02 -5.94 14.86
CA LEU A 49 -3.36 -6.87 13.78
C LEU A 49 -4.43 -7.87 14.23
N ASP A 50 -4.29 -8.46 15.42
CA ASP A 50 -5.28 -9.39 15.97
C ASP A 50 -6.64 -8.73 16.20
N ALA A 51 -6.65 -7.51 16.74
CA ALA A 51 -7.88 -6.73 16.91
C ALA A 51 -8.57 -6.43 15.57
N ASN A 52 -7.79 -6.10 14.53
CA ASN A 52 -8.32 -5.86 13.19
C ASN A 52 -8.88 -7.14 12.56
N ARG A 53 -8.18 -8.28 12.74
CA ARG A 53 -8.63 -9.59 12.28
C ARG A 53 -9.96 -9.99 12.93
N ALA A 54 -10.09 -9.82 14.25
CA ALA A 54 -11.32 -10.10 14.97
C ALA A 54 -12.49 -9.27 14.43
N LYS A 55 -12.30 -7.95 14.25
CA LYS A 55 -13.31 -7.06 13.66
C LYS A 55 -13.72 -7.48 12.24
N LEU A 56 -12.77 -7.92 11.42
CA LEU A 56 -13.07 -8.39 10.06
C LEU A 56 -13.94 -9.65 10.10
N LEU A 57 -13.60 -10.62 10.96
CA LEU A 57 -14.37 -11.87 11.10
C LEU A 57 -15.79 -11.60 11.60
N GLU A 58 -15.96 -10.69 12.57
CA GLU A 58 -17.29 -10.26 13.02
C GLU A 58 -18.11 -9.64 11.88
N ARG A 59 -17.51 -8.78 11.07
CA ARG A 59 -18.18 -8.18 9.90
C ARG A 59 -18.60 -9.24 8.89
N ILE A 60 -17.74 -10.19 8.57
CA ILE A 60 -18.05 -11.29 7.64
C ILE A 60 -19.19 -12.16 8.19
N LYS A 61 -19.16 -12.48 9.49
CA LYS A 61 -20.22 -13.25 10.13
C LYS A 61 -21.59 -12.55 10.07
N ASN A 62 -21.59 -11.22 10.07
CA ASN A 62 -22.79 -10.40 10.06
C ASN A 62 -23.14 -9.87 8.66
N ALA A 63 -22.47 -10.33 7.59
CA ALA A 63 -22.64 -9.86 6.22
C ALA A 63 -23.72 -10.65 5.43
N ASP A 64 -24.72 -11.20 6.14
CA ASP A 64 -25.90 -11.83 5.55
C ASP A 64 -26.72 -10.84 4.70
#